data_AF-X0SSE7-F1
#
_entry.id   AF-X0SSE7-F1
#
_cell.length_a   1.000
_cell.length_b   1.000
_cell.length_c   1.000
_cell.angle_alpha   90.00
_cell.angle_beta   90.00
_cell.angle_gamma   90.00
#
_symmetry.space_group_name_H-M   'P 1'
#
loop_
_entity.id
_entity.type
_entity.pdbx_description
1 polymer ?
#
loop_
_entity_poly.entity_id
_entity_poly.type
_entity_poly.pdbx_seq_one_letter_code
_entity_poly.pdbx_strand_id
1 'polypeptide(L)'
;EFALIPYPYATHDHQGINAKIFEREGAAILILEKALSEKKLGQVLLDLLKNKNQLGIMAKKSRELSNVNSAKKIVDYISDYIKKT
;
A
#
# COMPACT_ATOMS: atom_id res chain seq x y z
N GLU A 1 -6.96 2.44 -0.03
CA GLU A 1 -6.13 3.55 0.49
C GLU A 1 -5.50 4.27 -0.69
N PHE A 2 -5.42 5.60 -0.69
CA PHE A 2 -4.99 6.37 -1.89
C PHE A 2 -3.66 7.10 -1.69
N ALA A 3 -3.31 7.43 -0.46
CA ALA A 3 -2.02 7.99 -0.07
C ALA A 3 -1.42 7.14 1.05
N LEU A 4 -0.14 6.78 0.93
CA LEU A 4 0.62 6.05 1.93
C LEU A 4 1.71 6.96 2.50
N ILE A 5 1.72 7.09 3.82
CA ILE A 5 2.71 7.86 4.57
C ILE A 5 3.40 6.88 5.52
N PRO A 6 4.51 6.23 5.09
CA PRO A 6 5.21 5.28 5.95
C PRO A 6 5.78 5.98 7.17
N TYR A 7 5.63 5.36 8.32
CA TYR A 7 6.23 5.82 9.57
C TYR A 7 7.73 5.49 9.55
N PRO A 8 8.63 6.49 9.57
CA PRO A 8 10.06 6.33 9.32
C PRO A 8 10.80 5.63 10.47
N TYR A 9 10.18 5.54 11.66
CA TYR A 9 10.76 4.86 12.82
C TYR A 9 10.26 3.42 12.99
N ALA A 10 9.46 2.91 12.04
CA ALA A 10 9.05 1.51 12.05
C ALA A 10 10.28 0.60 11.86
N THR A 11 10.44 -0.37 12.76
CA THR A 11 11.52 -1.36 12.71
C THR A 11 11.49 -2.10 11.36
N HIS A 12 12.64 -2.16 10.68
CA HIS A 12 12.90 -2.88 9.41
C HIS A 12 12.39 -2.28 8.07
N ASP A 13 11.91 -1.02 8.00
CA ASP A 13 11.50 -0.35 6.72
C ASP A 13 10.47 -1.14 5.86
N HIS A 14 9.83 -2.16 6.43
CA HIS A 14 8.89 -3.00 5.68
C HIS A 14 7.67 -2.20 5.19
N GLN A 15 7.26 -1.18 5.94
CA GLN A 15 6.18 -0.27 5.53
C GLN A 15 6.59 0.58 4.31
N GLY A 16 7.84 1.03 4.25
CA GLY A 16 8.37 1.78 3.11
C GLY A 16 8.46 0.93 1.84
N ILE A 17 8.87 -0.33 1.98
CA ILE A 17 8.91 -1.30 0.86
C ILE A 17 7.50 -1.52 0.29
N ASN A 18 6.52 -1.80 1.16
CA ASN A 18 5.14 -1.99 0.72
C ASN A 18 4.59 -0.73 0.05
N ALA A 19 4.87 0.45 0.59
CA ALA A 19 4.39 1.69 0.00
C ALA A 19 5.00 1.99 -1.38
N LYS A 20 6.29 1.69 -1.58
CA LYS A 20 6.95 1.78 -2.89
C LYS A 20 6.36 0.78 -3.90
N ILE A 21 6.00 -0.42 -3.48
CA ILE A 21 5.33 -1.40 -4.35
C ILE A 21 3.96 -0.85 -4.79
N PHE A 22 3.15 -0.35 -3.84
CA PHE A 22 1.85 0.23 -4.17
C PHE A 22 1.96 1.46 -5.08
N GLU A 23 2.96 2.32 -4.88
CA GLU A 23 3.23 3.46 -5.76
C GLU A 23 3.62 3.01 -7.18
N ARG A 24 4.59 2.10 -7.29
CA ARG A 24 5.09 1.59 -8.57
C ARG A 24 3.98 0.98 -9.43
N GLU A 25 3.06 0.27 -8.80
CA GLU A 25 1.95 -0.41 -9.45
C GLU A 25 0.74 0.51 -9.68
N GLY A 26 0.86 1.80 -9.33
CA GLY A 26 -0.20 2.80 -9.50
C GLY A 26 -1.40 2.57 -8.57
N ALA A 27 -1.21 1.89 -7.45
CA ALA A 27 -2.25 1.59 -6.46
C ALA A 27 -2.37 2.68 -5.37
N ALA A 28 -1.32 3.45 -5.12
CA ALA A 28 -1.30 4.54 -4.14
C ALA A 28 -0.30 5.64 -4.53
N ILE A 29 -0.40 6.80 -3.90
CA ILE A 29 0.64 7.82 -3.92
C ILE A 29 1.48 7.68 -2.65
N LEU A 30 2.81 7.64 -2.78
CA LEU A 30 3.72 7.63 -1.63
C LEU A 30 4.07 9.07 -1.24
N ILE A 31 3.83 9.43 0.02
CA ILE A 31 4.29 10.69 0.60
C ILE A 31 5.22 10.33 1.77
N LEU A 32 6.53 10.48 1.55
CA LEU A 32 7.50 10.29 2.63
C LEU A 32 7.33 11.39 3.69
N GLU A 33 7.49 11.03 4.97
CA GLU A 33 7.34 11.98 6.09
C GLU A 33 8.21 13.24 5.92
N LYS A 34 9.46 13.08 5.47
CA LYS A 34 10.37 14.20 5.16
C LYS A 34 9.84 15.18 4.12
N ALA A 35 8.88 14.76 3.30
CA ALA A 35 8.25 15.56 2.26
C ALA A 35 6.78 15.86 2.57
N LEU A 36 6.29 15.46 3.75
CA LEU A 36 4.93 15.71 4.19
C LEU A 36 4.81 17.17 4.63
N SER A 37 3.83 17.86 4.06
CA SER A 37 3.38 19.17 4.52
C SER A 37 1.88 19.27 4.29
N GLU A 38 1.20 20.12 5.06
CA GLU A 38 -0.24 20.36 4.92
C GLU A 38 -0.58 20.76 3.47
N LYS A 39 0.22 21.66 2.89
CA LYS A 39 0.05 22.11 1.50
C LYS A 39 0.20 20.95 0.51
N LYS A 40 1.19 20.09 0.68
CA LYS A 40 1.44 18.98 -0.24
C LYS A 40 0.36 17.91 -0.12
N LEU A 41 -0.05 17.56 1.10
CA LEU A 41 -1.14 16.63 1.33
C LEU A 41 -2.45 17.16 0.75
N GLY A 42 -2.79 18.42 1.02
CA GLY A 42 -3.98 19.07 0.49
C GLY A 42 -4.00 19.07 -1.04
N GLN A 43 -2.88 19.41 -1.68
CA GLN A 43 -2.76 19.39 -3.14
C GLN A 43 -3.00 17.99 -3.72
N VAL A 44 -2.33 16.96 -3.16
CA VAL A 44 -2.48 15.57 -3.62
C VAL A 44 -3.92 15.10 -3.51
N LEU A 45 -4.59 15.39 -2.38
CA LEU A 45 -5.99 15.01 -2.19
C LEU A 45 -6.91 15.73 -3.18
N LEU A 46 -6.73 17.03 -3.39
CA LEU A 46 -7.53 17.80 -4.34
C LEU A 46 -7.36 17.31 -5.77
N ASP A 47 -6.14 16.98 -6.18
CA ASP A 47 -5.86 16.46 -7.53
C ASP A 47 -6.49 15.09 -7.75
N LEU A 48 -6.42 14.21 -6.75
CA LEU A 48 -7.10 12.91 -6.78
C LEU A 48 -8.62 13.06 -6.85
N LEU A 49 -9.22 13.93 -6.03
CA LEU A 49 -10.67 14.15 -6.02
C LEU A 49 -11.19 14.73 -7.35
N LYS A 50 -10.38 15.54 -8.04
CA LYS A 50 -10.70 16.06 -9.37
C LYS A 50 -10.60 14.99 -10.47
N ASN A 51 -9.80 13.93 -10.26
CA ASN A 51 -9.58 12.87 -11.24
C ASN A 51 -10.20 11.54 -10.81
N LYS A 52 -11.53 11.42 -10.95
CA LYS A 52 -12.26 10.19 -10.63
C LYS A 52 -11.78 8.95 -11.40
N ASN A 53 -11.29 9.12 -12.62
CA ASN A 53 -10.76 8.01 -13.42
C ASN A 53 -9.50 7.42 -12.77
N GLN A 54 -8.55 8.29 -12.40
CA GLN A 54 -7.34 7.89 -11.69
C GLN A 54 -7.66 7.19 -10.36
N LEU A 55 -8.62 7.71 -9.60
CA LEU A 55 -9.10 7.05 -8.37
C LEU A 55 -9.64 5.64 -8.64
N GLY A 56 -10.41 5.45 -9.71
CA GLY A 56 -10.92 4.13 -10.10
C GLY A 56 -9.80 3.15 -10.45
N ILE A 57 -8.78 3.60 -11.18
CA ILE A 57 -7.61 2.80 -11.54
C ILE A 57 -6.83 2.41 -10.27
N MET A 58 -6.54 3.38 -9.39
CA MET A 58 -5.84 3.14 -8.13
C MET A 58 -6.59 2.15 -7.23
N ALA A 59 -7.92 2.29 -7.11
CA ALA A 59 -8.74 1.38 -6.34
C ALA A 59 -8.67 -0.06 -6.89
N LYS A 60 -8.73 -0.22 -8.22
CA LYS A 60 -8.58 -1.53 -8.87
C LYS A 60 -7.20 -2.13 -8.59
N LYS A 61 -6.13 -1.36 -8.79
CA LYS A 61 -4.75 -1.80 -8.58
C LYS A 61 -4.45 -2.13 -7.13
N SER A 62 -4.94 -1.32 -6.20
CA SER A 62 -4.84 -1.58 -4.76
C SER A 62 -5.52 -2.90 -4.38
N ARG A 63 -6.67 -3.21 -4.97
CA ARG A 63 -7.36 -4.49 -4.76
C ARG A 63 -6.63 -5.68 -5.36
N GLU A 64 -6.01 -5.52 -6.54
CA GLU A 64 -5.19 -6.55 -7.19
C GLU A 64 -3.92 -6.89 -6.37
N LEU A 65 -3.28 -5.87 -5.78
CA LEU A 65 -2.08 -6.03 -4.95
C LEU A 65 -2.37 -6.52 -3.54
N SER A 66 -3.56 -6.23 -3.03
CA SER A 66 -4.02 -6.77 -1.77
C SER A 66 -4.09 -8.29 -1.92
N ASN A 67 -3.09 -8.99 -1.40
CA ASN A 67 -3.08 -10.45 -1.39
C ASN A 67 -4.10 -10.91 -0.34
N VAL A 68 -5.38 -10.94 -0.75
CA VAL A 68 -6.55 -11.25 0.09
C VAL A 68 -6.40 -12.62 0.78
N ASN A 69 -5.55 -13.49 0.22
CA ASN A 69 -5.28 -14.83 0.72
C ASN A 69 -3.96 -14.97 1.50
N SER A 70 -3.23 -13.89 1.83
CA SER A 70 -1.95 -13.99 2.55
C SER A 70 -2.06 -14.76 3.86
N ALA A 71 -3.06 -14.45 4.69
CA ALA A 71 -3.28 -15.14 5.95
C ALA A 71 -3.60 -16.63 5.73
N LYS A 72 -4.48 -16.93 4.76
CA LYS A 72 -4.81 -18.31 4.37
C LYS A 72 -3.57 -19.08 3.89
N LYS A 73 -2.74 -18.47 3.02
CA LYS A 73 -1.49 -19.08 2.53
C LYS A 73 -0.53 -19.39 3.69
N ILE A 74 -0.39 -18.49 4.65
CA ILE A 74 0.46 -18.72 5.83
C ILE A 74 -0.08 -19.91 6.64
N VAL A 75 -1.40 -19.96 6.89
CA VAL A 75 -2.04 -21.09 7.60
C VAL A 75 -1.87 -22.40 6.82
N ASP A 76 -2.04 -22.38 5.51
CA ASP A 76 -1.86 -23.55 4.64
C ASP A 76 -0.41 -24.05 4.70
N TYR A 77 0.59 -23.15 4.60
CA TYR A 77 2.01 -23.51 4.73
C TYR A 77 2.36 -24.12 6.09
N ILE A 78 1.85 -23.54 7.18
CA ILE A 78 2.07 -24.06 8.54
C ILE A 78 1.43 -25.45 8.67
N SER A 79 0.20 -25.61 8.17
CA SER A 79 -0.53 -26.88 8.22
C SER A 79 0.16 -27.99 7.42
N ASP A 80 0.68 -27.66 6.24
CA ASP A 80 1.42 -28.60 5.40
C ASP A 80 2.75 -29.02 6.03
N TYR A 81 3.44 -28.09 6.71
CA TYR A 81 4.68 -28.39 7.42
C TYR A 81 4.42 -29.33 8.61
N ILE A 82 3.36 -29.08 9.39
CA ILE A 82 2.96 -29.95 10.50
C ILE A 82 2.58 -31.36 10.01
N LYS A 83 1.88 -31.49 8.87
CA LYS A 83 1.49 -32.80 8.30
C LYS A 83 2.65 -33.61 7.72
N LYS A 84 3.76 -32.97 7.37
CA LYS A 84 4.97 -33.62 6.86
C LYS A 84 5.90 -34.12 7.96
N THR A 85 5.65 -33.72 9.21
CA THR A 85 6.40 -34.15 10.39
C THR A 85 5.63 -35.29 11.08
#